data_AF-A0A8H6TND1-F1
#
_entry.id   AF-A0A8H6TND1-F1
#
_cell.length_a   1.000
_cell.length_b   1.000
_cell.length_c   1.000
_cell.angle_alpha   90.00
_cell.angle_beta   90.00
_cell.angle_gamma   90.00
#
_symmetry.space_group_name_H-M   'P 1'
#
loop_
_entity.id
_entity.type
_entity.pdbx_description
1 polymer ?
#
loop_
_entity_poly.entity_id
_entity_poly.type
_entity_poly.pdbx_seq_one_letter_code
_entity_poly.pdbx_strand_id
1 'polypeptide(L)'
;MRLGRLGGRRGGGASATMGYGGKPGRHTSHRSPVTLVPRRRFLHPMAAPAIQKKFLSASTFAVVGASKDTNKFGTKILNWYKARGMPVHPVHTRLQRESELEGIPTVASIADLSAPAETSISIVTPLKVTLSILESARALSVPALWIQPGASDDEVVAWINENAMADRVVWGGPCILVLGDGLRASL
;
A
#
# COMPACT_ATOMS: atom_id res chain seq x y z
N MET A 1 15.83 49.77 41.86
CA MET A 1 14.93 50.04 43.01
C MET A 1 13.65 49.23 42.83
N ARG A 2 13.27 48.47 43.88
CA ARG A 2 11.99 47.77 44.17
C ARG A 2 11.54 46.64 43.21
N LEU A 3 11.63 45.37 43.66
CA LEU A 3 10.61 44.55 44.39
C LEU A 3 9.40 44.22 43.50
N GLY A 4 8.85 43.01 43.38
CA GLY A 4 8.96 41.67 43.99
C GLY A 4 7.96 40.78 43.19
N ARG A 5 7.90 39.45 43.29
CA ARG A 5 7.37 38.71 44.44
C ARG A 5 7.54 37.20 44.22
N LEU A 6 7.96 36.53 45.28
CA LEU A 6 7.94 35.09 45.50
C LEU A 6 6.55 34.62 45.97
N GLY A 7 6.25 33.35 45.73
CA GLY A 7 5.29 32.54 46.49
C GLY A 7 5.39 31.08 46.01
N GLY A 8 5.45 30.04 46.82
CA GLY A 8 5.37 29.91 48.27
C GLY A 8 4.98 28.47 48.62
N ARG A 9 5.86 27.77 49.35
CA ARG A 9 5.67 26.71 50.37
C ARG A 9 4.45 25.75 50.32
N ARG A 10 4.74 24.47 50.61
CA ARG A 10 4.31 23.63 51.78
C ARG A 10 4.49 22.14 51.36
N GLY A 11 5.06 21.21 52.13
CA GLY A 11 5.22 21.08 53.57
C GLY A 11 4.06 20.30 54.18
N GLY A 12 4.33 19.08 54.66
CA GLY A 12 3.50 18.40 55.67
C GLY A 12 2.90 17.07 55.25
N GLY A 13 3.47 15.99 55.78
CA GLY A 13 2.84 14.67 55.80
C GLY A 13 2.05 14.40 57.08
N ALA A 14 1.62 13.14 57.15
CA ALA A 14 1.05 12.39 58.26
C ALA A 14 -0.40 12.68 58.66
N SER A 15 -1.27 11.68 58.58
CA SER A 15 -1.50 10.76 59.72
C SER A 15 -2.63 9.75 59.45
N ALA A 16 -2.30 8.46 59.65
CA ALA A 16 -3.03 7.40 60.37
C ALA A 16 -4.53 7.13 60.04
N THR A 17 -5.00 5.89 59.88
CA THR A 17 -4.99 4.80 60.87
C THR A 17 -5.51 3.48 60.27
N MET A 18 -4.88 2.38 60.70
CA MET A 18 -5.42 1.07 61.14
C MET A 18 -6.84 0.61 60.73
N GLY A 19 -6.94 -0.61 60.17
CA GLY A 19 -8.21 -1.34 60.04
C GLY A 19 -8.04 -2.74 59.44
N TYR A 20 -8.43 -3.76 60.21
CA TYR A 20 -8.18 -5.20 60.05
C TYR A 20 -8.90 -5.93 58.89
N GLY A 21 -8.26 -6.99 58.38
CA GLY A 21 -8.86 -8.33 58.23
C GLY A 21 -9.76 -8.62 57.02
N GLY A 22 -9.27 -9.46 56.08
CA GLY A 22 -10.10 -10.08 55.03
C GLY A 22 -9.33 -11.14 54.25
N LYS A 23 -9.93 -12.33 54.08
CA LYS A 23 -9.37 -13.63 53.67
C LYS A 23 -8.81 -13.71 52.22
N PRO A 24 -7.96 -14.71 51.90
CA PRO A 24 -7.44 -14.91 50.55
C PRO A 24 -8.54 -15.45 49.61
N GLY A 25 -9.04 -14.60 48.72
CA GLY A 25 -9.83 -15.02 47.57
C GLY A 25 -8.93 -15.72 46.56
N ARG A 26 -9.14 -17.02 46.34
CA ARG A 26 -8.58 -17.74 45.19
C ARG A 26 -9.12 -17.11 43.90
N HIS A 27 -8.31 -16.28 43.24
CA HIS A 27 -8.53 -15.96 41.84
C HIS A 27 -8.17 -17.21 41.01
N THR A 28 -9.17 -18.03 40.69
CA THR A 28 -9.06 -18.99 39.60
C THR A 28 -8.95 -18.19 38.31
N SER A 29 -7.72 -18.05 37.79
CA SER A 29 -7.53 -17.56 36.44
C SER A 29 -8.10 -18.62 35.48
N HIS A 30 -9.36 -18.45 35.09
CA HIS A 30 -9.87 -19.11 33.89
C HIS A 30 -9.14 -18.51 32.69
N ARG A 31 -7.96 -19.06 32.38
CA ARG A 31 -7.41 -18.95 31.04
C ARG A 31 -8.32 -19.79 30.16
N SER A 32 -9.24 -19.12 29.46
CA SER A 32 -9.91 -19.70 28.31
C SER A 32 -8.83 -20.30 27.40
N PRO A 33 -9.01 -21.51 26.87
CA PRO A 33 -8.05 -22.08 25.94
C PRO A 33 -7.96 -21.11 24.76
N VAL A 34 -6.75 -20.62 24.49
CA VAL A 34 -6.46 -19.94 23.23
C VAL A 34 -6.64 -21.01 22.17
N THR A 35 -7.81 -21.05 21.54
CA THR A 35 -8.05 -21.89 20.39
C THR A 35 -7.02 -21.47 19.35
N LEU A 36 -6.05 -22.34 19.09
CA LEU A 36 -5.11 -22.17 18.00
C LEU A 36 -5.93 -22.25 16.72
N VAL A 37 -6.43 -21.11 16.25
CA VAL A 37 -7.08 -21.01 14.96
C VAL A 37 -5.99 -21.40 13.96
N PRO A 38 -6.17 -22.48 13.17
CA PRO A 38 -5.18 -22.85 12.19
C PRO A 38 -5.04 -21.63 11.28
N ARG A 39 -3.82 -21.08 11.17
CA ARG A 39 -3.51 -20.09 10.13
C ARG A 39 -3.89 -20.78 8.83
N ARG A 40 -5.03 -20.39 8.26
CA ARG A 40 -5.36 -20.77 6.90
C ARG A 40 -4.17 -20.27 6.09
N ARG A 41 -3.31 -21.19 5.65
CA ARG A 41 -2.50 -20.96 4.46
C ARG A 41 -3.54 -20.71 3.39
N PHE A 42 -3.87 -19.45 3.19
CA PHE A 42 -4.60 -19.08 2.03
C PHE A 42 -3.68 -19.44 0.87
N LEU A 43 -3.97 -20.60 0.25
CA LEU A 43 -3.54 -20.91 -1.10
C LEU A 43 -4.28 -19.91 -2.00
N HIS A 44 -3.88 -18.64 -1.93
CA HIS A 44 -4.32 -17.65 -2.89
C HIS A 44 -3.55 -17.95 -4.18
N PRO A 45 -4.25 -18.20 -5.31
CA PRO A 45 -3.54 -18.42 -6.56
C PRO A 45 -2.72 -17.17 -6.85
N MET A 46 -1.41 -17.36 -6.90
CA MET A 46 -0.47 -16.39 -7.45
C MET A 46 -1.02 -15.88 -8.78
N ALA A 47 -1.01 -14.55 -8.97
CA ALA A 47 -1.29 -13.86 -10.23
C ALA A 47 -2.22 -14.65 -11.21
N ALA A 48 -3.51 -14.73 -10.90
CA ALA A 48 -4.44 -15.45 -11.78
C ALA A 48 -4.43 -14.85 -13.21
N PRO A 49 -4.27 -15.66 -14.27
CA PRO A 49 -4.23 -15.16 -15.66
C PRO A 49 -5.42 -14.28 -16.03
N ALA A 50 -6.60 -14.53 -15.45
CA ALA A 50 -7.78 -13.70 -15.65
C ALA A 50 -7.59 -12.25 -15.16
N ILE A 51 -6.93 -12.04 -14.03
CA ILE A 51 -6.67 -10.71 -13.46
C ILE A 51 -5.62 -9.99 -14.31
N GLN A 52 -4.59 -10.71 -14.77
CA GLN A 52 -3.57 -10.16 -15.68
C GLN A 52 -4.18 -9.72 -17.02
N LYS A 53 -5.10 -10.51 -17.57
CA LYS A 53 -5.86 -10.14 -18.77
C LYS A 53 -6.73 -8.92 -18.51
N LYS A 54 -7.54 -8.93 -17.43
CA LYS A 54 -8.34 -7.77 -17.00
C LYS A 54 -7.49 -6.50 -16.89
N PHE A 55 -6.30 -6.61 -16.30
CA PHE A 55 -5.36 -5.50 -16.18
C PHE A 55 -4.97 -4.92 -17.54
N LEU A 56 -4.57 -5.78 -18.48
CA LEU A 56 -4.09 -5.36 -19.80
C LEU A 56 -5.22 -4.95 -20.77
N SER A 57 -6.49 -5.23 -20.44
CA SER A 57 -7.66 -4.79 -21.21
C SER A 57 -8.08 -3.34 -20.94
N ALA A 58 -7.42 -2.62 -20.02
CA ALA A 58 -7.72 -1.21 -19.78
C ALA A 58 -7.37 -0.32 -20.98
N SER A 59 -8.11 0.78 -21.14
CA SER A 59 -7.91 1.75 -22.23
C SER A 59 -6.65 2.60 -22.02
N THR A 60 -6.26 2.82 -20.76
CA THR A 60 -5.10 3.62 -20.38
C THR A 60 -4.40 3.02 -19.16
N PHE A 61 -3.14 3.38 -18.98
CA PHE A 61 -2.28 2.84 -17.94
C PHE A 61 -1.61 3.95 -17.14
N ALA A 62 -1.18 3.60 -15.93
CA ALA A 62 -0.31 4.45 -15.13
C ALA A 62 0.85 3.65 -14.55
N VAL A 63 2.00 4.31 -14.37
CA VAL A 63 3.17 3.74 -13.70
C VAL A 63 3.50 4.58 -12.49
N VAL A 64 3.31 4.01 -11.30
CA VAL A 64 3.74 4.62 -10.04
C VAL A 64 5.12 4.07 -9.69
N GLY A 65 6.10 4.96 -9.54
CA GLY A 65 7.50 4.58 -9.29
C GLY A 65 8.45 4.73 -10.49
N ALA A 66 7.99 5.35 -11.59
CA ALA A 66 8.90 5.85 -12.63
C ALA A 66 9.72 7.05 -12.12
N SER A 67 10.91 7.24 -12.70
CA SER A 67 11.81 8.37 -12.40
C SER A 67 12.70 8.71 -13.60
N LYS A 68 13.52 9.77 -13.53
CA LYS A 68 14.51 10.08 -14.57
C LYS A 68 15.62 9.03 -14.76
N ASP A 69 15.82 8.16 -13.77
CA ASP A 69 16.79 7.07 -13.88
C ASP A 69 16.21 5.92 -14.72
N THR A 70 16.67 5.83 -15.97
CA THR A 70 16.23 4.84 -16.96
C THR A 70 16.66 3.41 -16.64
N ASN A 71 17.60 3.22 -15.70
CA ASN A 71 18.01 1.89 -15.26
C ASN A 71 16.98 1.25 -14.32
N LYS A 72 16.12 2.06 -13.69
CA LYS A 72 15.10 1.57 -12.74
C LYS A 72 13.93 0.93 -13.46
N PHE A 73 13.35 -0.06 -12.80
CA PHE A 73 12.23 -0.84 -13.35
C PHE A 73 10.99 0.00 -13.66
N GLY A 74 10.66 1.01 -12.85
CA GLY A 74 9.53 1.91 -13.13
C GLY A 74 9.67 2.58 -14.50
N THR A 75 10.84 3.11 -14.83
CA THR A 75 11.08 3.77 -16.12
C THR A 75 11.18 2.77 -17.27
N LYS A 76 11.75 1.58 -17.03
CA LYS A 76 11.72 0.48 -18.02
C LYS A 76 10.29 0.05 -18.35
N ILE A 77 9.40 -0.02 -17.36
CA ILE A 77 7.98 -0.33 -17.54
C ILE A 77 7.25 0.80 -18.27
N LEU A 78 7.52 2.06 -17.92
CA LEU A 78 6.98 3.21 -18.66
C LEU A 78 7.35 3.13 -20.15
N ASN A 79 8.62 2.87 -20.45
CA ASN A 79 9.09 2.71 -21.83
C ASN A 79 8.54 1.46 -22.52
N TRP A 80 8.26 0.39 -21.76
CA TRP A 80 7.58 -0.79 -22.29
C TRP A 80 6.19 -0.44 -22.84
N TYR A 81 5.36 0.30 -22.09
CA TYR A 81 4.06 0.77 -22.55
C TYR A 81 4.18 1.69 -23.77
N LYS A 82 5.09 2.68 -23.68
CA LYS A 82 5.33 3.66 -24.75
C LYS A 82 5.72 2.98 -26.07
N ALA A 83 6.64 2.02 -26.02
CA ALA A 83 7.10 1.27 -27.20
C ALA A 83 5.98 0.43 -27.86
N ARG A 84 4.86 0.22 -27.16
CA ARG A 84 3.71 -0.58 -27.61
C ARG A 84 2.51 0.28 -28.00
N GLY A 85 2.66 1.60 -28.03
CA GLY A 85 1.58 2.54 -28.33
C GLY A 85 0.45 2.50 -27.29
N MET A 86 0.73 2.04 -26.07
CA MET A 86 -0.27 1.96 -25.00
C MET A 86 -0.29 3.31 -24.26
N PRO A 87 -1.46 3.98 -24.14
CA PRO A 87 -1.56 5.23 -23.39
C PRO A 87 -1.10 5.02 -21.95
N VAL A 88 -0.13 5.81 -21.49
CA VAL A 88 0.46 5.62 -20.17
C VAL A 88 0.81 6.95 -19.52
N HIS A 89 0.56 7.07 -18.22
CA HIS A 89 0.89 8.25 -17.41
C HIS A 89 1.87 7.89 -16.29
N PRO A 90 3.04 8.55 -16.21
CA PRO A 90 3.89 8.43 -15.05
C PRO A 90 3.30 9.19 -13.85
N VAL A 91 3.20 8.50 -12.71
CA VAL A 91 2.71 9.09 -11.45
C VAL A 91 3.89 9.31 -10.52
N HIS A 92 4.13 10.57 -10.13
CA HIS A 92 5.25 10.97 -9.31
C HIS A 92 4.84 12.00 -8.25
N THR A 93 4.90 11.61 -6.98
CA THR A 93 4.45 12.44 -5.84
C THR A 93 5.31 13.68 -5.57
N ARG A 94 6.43 13.85 -6.30
CA ARG A 94 7.35 14.99 -6.15
C ARG A 94 7.47 15.77 -7.47
N LEU A 95 6.33 16.19 -8.02
CA LEU A 95 6.22 16.92 -9.31
C LEU A 95 7.23 18.05 -9.49
N GLN A 96 7.66 18.71 -8.40
CA GLN A 96 8.68 19.77 -8.44
C GLN A 96 10.05 19.34 -8.99
N ARG A 97 10.31 18.04 -9.14
CA ARG A 97 11.60 17.52 -9.65
C ARG A 97 11.53 17.04 -11.09
N GLU A 98 10.35 16.59 -11.52
CA GLU A 98 10.16 15.80 -12.74
C GLU A 98 8.73 16.05 -13.27
N SER A 99 8.52 17.16 -13.97
CA SER A 99 7.24 17.47 -14.64
C SER A 99 6.95 16.61 -15.87
N GLU A 100 7.98 15.91 -16.35
CA GLU A 100 7.95 15.04 -17.51
C GLU A 100 8.93 13.87 -17.30
N LEU A 101 8.53 12.69 -17.77
CA LEU A 101 9.39 11.50 -17.88
C LEU A 101 9.23 10.88 -19.26
N GLU A 102 10.36 10.63 -19.94
CA GLU A 102 10.38 9.98 -21.26
C GLU A 102 9.48 10.69 -22.29
N GLY A 103 9.34 12.02 -22.25
CA GLY A 103 8.44 12.76 -23.15
C GLY A 103 6.97 12.75 -22.74
N ILE A 104 6.63 12.24 -21.55
CA ILE A 104 5.26 12.11 -21.06
C ILE A 104 5.09 12.97 -19.80
N PRO A 105 4.07 13.86 -19.75
CA PRO A 105 3.77 14.65 -18.56
C PRO A 105 3.50 13.77 -17.33
N THR A 106 4.03 14.16 -16.18
CA THR A 106 3.77 13.46 -14.92
C THR A 106 2.53 14.00 -14.22
N VAL A 107 1.86 13.13 -13.47
CA VAL A 107 0.78 13.49 -12.54
C VAL A 107 1.21 13.27 -11.10
N ALA A 108 0.70 14.07 -10.16
CA ALA A 108 1.17 14.06 -8.76
C ALA A 108 0.72 12.79 -8.03
N SER A 109 -0.51 12.39 -8.31
CA SER A 109 -1.16 11.26 -7.68
C SER A 109 -2.05 10.54 -8.68
N ILE A 110 -2.49 9.34 -8.32
CA ILE A 110 -3.45 8.59 -9.13
C ILE A 110 -4.85 9.25 -9.16
N ALA A 111 -5.14 10.16 -8.22
CA ALA A 111 -6.37 10.94 -8.21
C ALA A 111 -6.37 12.04 -9.28
N ASP A 112 -5.19 12.45 -9.76
CA ASP A 112 -5.02 13.47 -10.80
C ASP A 112 -5.06 12.86 -12.21
N LEU A 113 -5.24 11.54 -12.34
CA LEU A 113 -5.49 10.90 -13.63
C LEU A 113 -6.84 11.40 -14.17
N SER A 114 -6.93 11.60 -15.49
CA SER A 114 -8.16 12.08 -16.12
C SER A 114 -9.33 11.11 -16.02
N ALA A 115 -9.05 9.79 -16.02
CA ALA A 115 -10.04 8.73 -15.90
C ALA A 115 -9.52 7.56 -15.03
N PRO A 116 -9.42 7.72 -13.68
CA PRO A 116 -8.87 6.69 -12.81
C PRO A 116 -9.62 5.34 -12.90
N ALA A 117 -10.94 5.38 -13.09
CA ALA A 117 -11.80 4.20 -13.24
C ALA A 117 -11.58 3.43 -14.56
N GLU A 118 -10.86 4.02 -15.53
CA GLU A 118 -10.48 3.38 -16.79
C GLU A 118 -8.97 3.07 -16.85
N THR A 119 -8.21 3.42 -15.80
CA THR A 119 -6.75 3.36 -15.80
C THR A 119 -6.23 2.18 -14.99
N SER A 120 -5.55 1.21 -15.63
CA SER A 120 -4.83 0.15 -14.91
C SER A 120 -3.45 0.62 -14.41
N ILE A 121 -3.05 0.23 -13.20
CA ILE A 121 -1.89 0.83 -12.52
C ILE A 121 -0.77 -0.18 -12.24
N SER A 122 0.41 0.03 -12.80
CA SER A 122 1.65 -0.67 -12.43
C SER A 122 2.30 0.00 -11.23
N ILE A 123 2.56 -0.76 -10.15
CA ILE A 123 3.17 -0.25 -8.91
C ILE A 123 4.58 -0.79 -8.75
N VAL A 124 5.56 0.12 -8.64
CA VAL A 124 6.99 -0.18 -8.51
C VAL A 124 7.60 0.69 -7.40
N THR A 125 6.96 0.75 -6.24
CA THR A 125 7.32 1.64 -5.13
C THR A 125 7.71 0.87 -3.87
N PRO A 126 8.34 1.52 -2.88
CA PRO A 126 8.55 0.92 -1.56
C PRO A 126 7.23 0.56 -0.87
N LEU A 127 7.25 -0.46 -0.01
CA LEU A 127 6.08 -1.09 0.61
C LEU A 127 5.08 -0.10 1.23
N LYS A 128 5.57 0.87 2.03
CA LYS A 128 4.71 1.89 2.65
C LYS A 128 3.94 2.72 1.62
N VAL A 129 4.57 3.01 0.48
CA VAL A 129 3.94 3.76 -0.61
C VAL A 129 2.96 2.87 -1.37
N THR A 130 3.27 1.58 -1.58
CA THR A 130 2.34 0.61 -2.17
C THR A 130 1.01 0.57 -1.43
N LEU A 131 1.02 0.49 -0.10
CA LEU A 131 -0.22 0.46 0.71
C LEU A 131 -1.07 1.72 0.50
N SER A 132 -0.48 2.92 0.53
CA SER A 132 -1.22 4.17 0.28
C SER A 132 -1.80 4.24 -1.13
N ILE A 133 -1.09 3.70 -2.13
CA ILE A 133 -1.61 3.61 -3.51
C ILE A 133 -2.79 2.65 -3.58
N LEU A 134 -2.73 1.50 -2.92
CA LEU A 134 -3.82 0.53 -2.90
C LEU A 134 -5.09 1.11 -2.25
N GLU A 135 -4.94 1.83 -1.13
CA GLU A 135 -6.04 2.54 -0.48
C GLU A 135 -6.68 3.57 -1.41
N SER A 136 -5.86 4.42 -2.03
CA SER A 136 -6.33 5.45 -2.98
C SER A 136 -7.02 4.81 -4.20
N ALA A 137 -6.45 3.74 -4.74
CA ALA A 137 -6.96 3.05 -5.92
C ALA A 137 -8.30 2.38 -5.65
N ARG A 138 -8.50 1.85 -4.44
CA ARG A 138 -9.79 1.33 -3.99
C ARG A 138 -10.85 2.43 -3.99
N ALA A 139 -10.53 3.59 -3.42
CA ALA A 139 -11.45 4.73 -3.34
C ALA A 139 -11.82 5.28 -4.73
N LEU A 140 -10.86 5.30 -5.65
CA LEU A 140 -11.03 5.79 -7.03
C LEU A 140 -11.62 4.76 -8.00
N SER A 141 -11.99 3.57 -7.51
CA SER A 141 -12.52 2.48 -8.34
C SER A 141 -11.62 2.08 -9.50
N VAL A 142 -10.30 2.11 -9.29
CA VAL A 142 -9.32 1.64 -10.28
C VAL A 142 -9.63 0.20 -10.68
N PRO A 143 -9.68 -0.11 -11.98
CA PRO A 143 -10.20 -1.39 -12.47
C PRO A 143 -9.28 -2.57 -12.16
N ALA A 144 -7.97 -2.35 -12.24
CA ALA A 144 -6.96 -3.35 -11.91
C ALA A 144 -5.60 -2.73 -11.57
N LEU A 145 -4.84 -3.43 -10.73
CA LEU A 145 -3.49 -3.04 -10.34
C LEU A 145 -2.52 -4.20 -10.52
N TRP A 146 -1.26 -3.90 -10.80
CA TRP A 146 -0.21 -4.90 -10.87
C TRP A 146 0.99 -4.44 -10.04
N ILE A 147 1.15 -5.08 -8.88
CA ILE A 147 2.28 -4.87 -7.99
C ILE A 147 3.46 -5.66 -8.55
N GLN A 148 4.47 -4.94 -9.01
CA GLN A 148 5.63 -5.54 -9.63
C GLN A 148 6.53 -6.20 -8.56
N PRO A 149 7.40 -7.16 -8.96
CA PRO A 149 8.32 -7.80 -8.03
C PRO A 149 9.11 -6.81 -7.18
N GLY A 150 9.16 -7.05 -5.87
CA GLY A 150 9.84 -6.18 -4.90
C GLY A 150 8.98 -5.05 -4.32
N ALA A 151 7.74 -4.85 -4.79
CA ALA A 151 6.82 -3.84 -4.26
C ALA A 151 5.70 -4.41 -3.36
N SER A 152 5.76 -5.69 -3.01
CA SER A 152 4.83 -6.38 -2.09
C SER A 152 5.57 -7.23 -1.07
N ASP A 153 4.99 -7.37 0.11
CA ASP A 153 5.36 -8.29 1.18
C ASP A 153 4.09 -8.89 1.83
N ASP A 154 4.24 -9.61 2.93
CA ASP A 154 3.11 -10.24 3.64
C ASP A 154 2.08 -9.22 4.15
N GLU A 155 2.51 -8.01 4.52
CA GLU A 155 1.61 -6.93 4.97
C GLU A 155 0.75 -6.41 3.81
N VAL A 156 1.37 -6.15 2.65
CA VAL A 156 0.65 -5.78 1.43
C VAL A 156 -0.36 -6.86 1.02
N VAL A 157 0.04 -8.13 1.08
CA VAL A 157 -0.85 -9.25 0.73
C VAL A 157 -2.00 -9.39 1.73
N ALA A 158 -1.75 -9.25 3.04
CA ALA A 158 -2.81 -9.25 4.03
C ALA A 158 -3.82 -8.13 3.77
N TRP A 159 -3.33 -6.91 3.53
CA TRP A 159 -4.16 -5.75 3.24
C TRP A 159 -5.06 -5.98 2.01
N ILE A 160 -4.52 -6.54 0.90
CA ILE A 160 -5.30 -6.82 -0.31
C ILE A 160 -6.48 -7.75 -0.03
N ASN A 161 -6.25 -8.79 0.78
CA ASN A 161 -7.27 -9.78 1.11
C ASN A 161 -8.33 -9.23 2.06
N GLU A 162 -7.90 -8.50 3.10
CA GLU A 162 -8.80 -7.88 4.09
C GLU A 162 -9.67 -6.78 3.49
N ASN A 163 -9.24 -6.16 2.39
CA ASN A 163 -9.93 -5.05 1.74
C ASN A 163 -10.63 -5.42 0.42
N ALA A 164 -10.85 -6.72 0.17
CA ALA A 164 -11.57 -7.24 -1.00
C ALA A 164 -11.04 -6.69 -2.34
N MET A 165 -9.73 -6.73 -2.51
CA MET A 165 -9.06 -6.32 -3.75
C MET A 165 -8.41 -7.48 -4.52
N ALA A 166 -8.47 -8.70 -3.96
CA ALA A 166 -7.85 -9.89 -4.52
C ALA A 166 -8.33 -10.26 -5.94
N ASP A 167 -9.50 -9.78 -6.37
CA ASP A 167 -10.10 -10.02 -7.69
C ASP A 167 -9.57 -9.08 -8.80
N ARG A 168 -8.79 -8.06 -8.43
CA ARG A 168 -8.29 -7.03 -9.37
C ARG A 168 -6.84 -6.61 -9.16
N VAL A 169 -6.15 -7.15 -8.17
CA VAL A 169 -4.72 -6.90 -7.96
C VAL A 169 -3.92 -8.12 -8.41
N VAL A 170 -2.84 -7.89 -9.15
CA VAL A 170 -1.83 -8.91 -9.46
C VAL A 170 -0.65 -8.70 -8.52
N TRP A 171 -0.25 -9.74 -7.79
CA TRP A 171 0.93 -9.75 -6.91
C TRP A 171 1.58 -11.14 -6.90
N GLY A 172 2.83 -11.21 -6.41
CA GLY A 172 3.55 -12.49 -6.22
C GLY A 172 3.96 -13.22 -7.49
N GLY A 173 3.84 -12.60 -8.66
CA GLY A 173 4.19 -13.17 -9.96
C GLY A 173 5.29 -12.41 -10.70
N PRO A 174 5.65 -12.84 -11.93
CA PRO A 174 6.67 -12.18 -12.73
C PRO A 174 6.32 -10.74 -13.08
N CYS A 175 7.36 -9.98 -13.44
CA CYS A 175 7.20 -8.61 -13.91
C CYS A 175 6.42 -8.54 -15.23
N ILE A 176 5.70 -7.45 -15.46
CA ILE A 176 5.05 -7.16 -16.74
C ILE A 176 6.03 -7.15 -17.92
N LEU A 177 7.29 -6.78 -17.70
CA LEU A 177 8.32 -6.85 -18.73
C LEU A 177 8.60 -8.27 -19.24
N VAL A 178 8.26 -9.29 -18.44
CA VAL A 178 8.47 -10.70 -18.79
C VAL A 178 7.21 -11.30 -19.43
N LEU A 179 6.04 -11.06 -18.85
CA LEU A 179 4.79 -11.71 -19.29
C LEU A 179 3.94 -10.85 -20.22
N GLY A 180 4.12 -9.53 -20.20
CA GLY A 180 3.18 -8.58 -20.78
C GLY A 180 2.95 -8.80 -22.27
N ASP A 181 3.99 -9.09 -23.05
CA ASP A 181 3.84 -9.32 -24.50
C ASP A 181 3.07 -10.60 -24.82
N GLY A 182 3.41 -11.69 -24.15
CA GLY A 182 2.70 -12.97 -24.32
C GLY A 182 1.24 -12.85 -23.91
N LEU A 183 0.95 -12.14 -22.82
CA LEU A 183 -0.42 -11.89 -22.38
C LEU A 183 -1.19 -11.02 -23.38
N ARG A 184 -0.58 -9.93 -23.86
CA ARG A 184 -1.20 -9.02 -24.85
C ARG A 184 -1.51 -9.70 -26.17
N ALA A 185 -0.67 -10.62 -26.63
CA ALA A 185 -0.92 -11.41 -27.84
C ALA A 185 -2.14 -12.34 -27.71
N SER A 186 -2.69 -12.50 -26.49
CA SER A 186 -3.83 -13.38 -26.18
C SER A 186 -5.10 -12.64 -25.73
N LEU A 187 -5.15 -11.32 -25.94
CA LEU A 187 -6.28 -10.44 -25.67
C LEU A 187 -7.15 -10.24 -26.91
#